data_AF-A0A5C1APZ1-F1
#
_entry.id   AF-A0A5C1APZ1-F1
#
_cell.length_a   1.000
_cell.length_b   1.000
_cell.length_c   1.000
_cell.angle_alpha   90.00
_cell.angle_beta   90.00
_cell.angle_gamma   90.00
#
_symmetry.space_group_name_H-M   'P 1'
#
loop_
_entity.id
_entity.type
_entity.pdbx_description
1 polymer ?
#
loop_
_entity_poly.entity_id
_entity_poly.type
_entity_poly.pdbx_seq_one_letter_code
_entity_poly.pdbx_strand_id
1 'polypeptide(L)'
;MTACVRGLLLQGNQKLGSSIHHFDLPAVVTCPGRSPVCESACYCRRGRYLFKPVKDRLAWNYDQSQRDDFVKRVIAEVRSKGVIVLRAHCSGDLYSKAYAEKWLAIMRACPKVRFYLYTRSHRIDDIAPVLAEMAQLRQARIWYSIDGDTGVPASIPPGVRLAYLQVGEDEQPELVDLLFRVRRLRKKRIPLSVLCPNEGPSEKAKDVNCGNCRKCWE
;
A
#
# COMPACT_ATOMS: atom_id res chain seq x y z
N MET A 1 30.92 -19.80 -4.97
CA MET A 1 30.18 -18.61 -5.45
C MET A 1 28.94 -18.44 -4.60
N THR A 2 29.00 -17.56 -3.60
CA THR A 2 27.84 -17.24 -2.76
C THR A 2 26.81 -16.55 -3.66
N ALA A 3 25.73 -17.25 -4.01
CA ALA A 3 24.64 -16.64 -4.75
C ALA A 3 24.20 -15.39 -3.97
N CYS A 4 24.28 -14.21 -4.59
CA CYS A 4 23.77 -12.99 -3.99
C CYS A 4 22.26 -13.20 -3.80
N VAL A 5 21.84 -13.48 -2.55
CA VAL A 5 20.44 -13.75 -2.23
C VAL A 5 19.68 -12.45 -2.49
N ARG A 6 18.88 -12.45 -3.56
CA ARG A 6 18.04 -11.30 -3.91
C ARG A 6 17.09 -11.02 -2.74
N GLY A 7 17.25 -9.87 -2.09
CA GLY A 7 16.39 -9.49 -0.96
C GLY A 7 14.93 -9.32 -1.39
N LEU A 8 13.99 -9.52 -0.47
CA LEU A 8 12.55 -9.33 -0.61
C LEU A 8 12.17 -7.84 -0.49
N LEU A 9 12.70 -7.17 0.54
CA LEU A 9 12.37 -5.78 0.85
C LEU A 9 13.24 -4.80 0.05
N LEU A 10 12.61 -3.86 -0.63
CA LEU A 10 13.28 -2.73 -1.27
C LEU A 10 13.18 -1.49 -0.37
N GLN A 11 14.23 -0.67 -0.35
CA GLN A 11 14.25 0.59 0.38
C GLN A 11 13.97 1.74 -0.58
N GLY A 12 12.87 2.43 -0.32
CA GLY A 12 12.55 3.70 -0.95
C GLY A 12 12.10 3.64 -2.40
N ASN A 13 11.47 4.73 -2.82
CA ASN A 13 11.17 5.07 -4.20
C ASN A 13 10.75 6.55 -4.24
N GLN A 14 10.37 7.06 -5.42
CA GLN A 14 9.99 8.46 -5.57
C GLN A 14 8.86 8.90 -4.61
N LYS A 15 7.85 8.05 -4.35
CA LYS A 15 6.72 8.38 -3.46
C LYS A 15 7.06 8.14 -1.99
N LEU A 16 7.89 7.14 -1.70
CA LEU A 16 8.23 6.74 -0.34
C LEU A 16 9.37 7.55 0.29
N GLY A 17 10.24 8.17 -0.52
CA GLY A 17 11.51 8.72 -0.05
C GLY A 17 12.54 7.61 0.16
N SER A 18 13.60 7.89 0.91
CA SER A 18 14.71 6.95 1.17
C SER A 18 14.57 6.13 2.46
N SER A 19 13.59 6.43 3.32
CA SER A 19 13.49 5.86 4.67
C SER A 19 12.51 4.69 4.83
N ILE A 20 11.64 4.44 3.85
CA ILE A 20 10.57 3.45 3.97
C ILE A 20 10.89 2.22 3.12
N HIS A 21 10.78 1.04 3.74
CA HIS A 21 10.89 -0.23 3.03
C HIS A 21 9.54 -0.67 2.47
N HIS A 22 9.55 -1.44 1.40
CA HIS A 22 8.34 -1.97 0.81
C HIS A 22 8.54 -3.34 0.17
N PHE A 23 7.43 -4.05 0.04
CA PHE A 23 7.32 -5.31 -0.69
C PHE A 23 6.15 -5.20 -1.66
N ASP A 24 6.41 -5.46 -2.93
CA ASP A 24 5.48 -5.17 -4.03
C ASP A 24 5.14 -6.44 -4.82
N LEU A 25 3.94 -6.45 -5.38
CA LEU A 25 3.40 -7.55 -6.17
C LEU A 25 2.90 -7.06 -7.55
N PRO A 26 2.65 -7.98 -8.50
CA PRO A 26 2.05 -7.64 -9.79
C PRO A 26 0.63 -7.11 -9.60
N ALA A 27 0.41 -5.82 -9.92
CA ALA A 27 -0.92 -5.23 -9.86
C ALA A 27 -1.90 -5.92 -10.83
N VAL A 28 -3.20 -5.74 -10.59
CA VAL A 28 -4.31 -6.41 -11.30
C VAL A 28 -4.41 -7.89 -10.95
N VAL A 29 -3.38 -8.68 -11.22
CA VAL A 29 -3.37 -10.14 -10.96
C VAL A 29 -3.46 -10.44 -9.46
N THR A 30 -2.80 -9.64 -8.62
CA THR A 30 -2.83 -9.79 -7.16
C THR A 30 -3.80 -8.84 -6.46
N CYS A 31 -4.76 -8.26 -7.20
CA CYS A 31 -5.71 -7.28 -6.69
C CYS A 31 -7.15 -7.80 -6.78
N PRO A 32 -7.57 -8.71 -5.89
CA PRO A 32 -8.91 -9.33 -5.97
C PRO A 32 -10.03 -8.31 -5.69
N GLY A 33 -9.80 -7.35 -4.78
CA GLY A 33 -10.79 -6.33 -4.43
C GLY A 33 -10.86 -5.11 -5.35
N ARG A 34 -10.18 -5.11 -6.51
CA ARG A 34 -10.17 -3.93 -7.39
C ARG A 34 -11.57 -3.62 -7.96
N SER A 35 -11.85 -2.33 -8.16
CA SER A 35 -12.98 -1.83 -8.93
C SER A 35 -12.57 -1.52 -10.38
N PRO A 36 -13.53 -1.39 -11.32
CA PRO A 36 -13.26 -0.89 -12.67
C PRO A 36 -12.50 0.45 -12.69
N VAL A 37 -12.90 1.41 -11.84
CA VAL A 37 -12.21 2.70 -11.65
C VAL A 37 -10.76 2.48 -11.20
N CYS A 38 -10.52 1.64 -10.18
CA CYS A 38 -9.17 1.35 -9.71
C CYS A 38 -8.30 0.74 -10.83
N GLU A 39 -8.82 -0.22 -11.58
CA GLU A 39 -8.08 -0.90 -12.64
C GLU A 39 -7.73 0.04 -13.81
N SER A 40 -8.67 0.90 -14.21
CA SER A 40 -8.48 1.87 -15.29
C SER A 40 -7.48 2.99 -14.90
N ALA A 41 -7.53 3.43 -13.64
CA ALA A 41 -6.66 4.47 -13.09
C ALA A 41 -5.34 3.93 -12.51
N CYS A 42 -5.13 2.61 -12.52
CA CYS A 42 -3.98 1.98 -11.88
C CYS A 42 -2.64 2.50 -12.41
N TYR A 43 -1.89 3.21 -11.56
CA TYR A 43 -0.59 3.76 -11.94
C TYR A 43 0.45 2.66 -12.22
N CYS A 44 0.24 1.46 -11.70
CA CYS A 44 1.12 0.30 -11.95
C CYS A 44 0.96 -0.29 -13.35
N ARG A 45 0.03 0.21 -14.17
CA ARG A 45 -0.13 -0.16 -15.58
C ARG A 45 0.59 0.81 -16.53
N ARG A 46 1.38 1.75 -16.01
CA ARG A 46 2.00 2.84 -16.77
C ARG A 46 3.44 3.10 -16.32
N GLY A 47 4.20 3.84 -17.14
CA GLY A 47 5.55 4.30 -16.79
C GLY A 47 6.51 3.16 -16.48
N ARG A 48 7.32 3.32 -15.41
CA ARG A 48 8.37 2.35 -15.03
C ARG A 48 7.85 0.93 -14.77
N TYR A 49 6.59 0.77 -14.39
CA TYR A 49 5.99 -0.56 -14.18
C TYR A 49 5.84 -1.37 -15.46
N LEU A 50 5.95 -0.74 -16.63
CA LEU A 50 5.95 -1.44 -17.92
C LEU A 50 7.30 -2.08 -18.27
N PHE A 51 8.39 -1.66 -17.61
CA PHE A 51 9.73 -2.15 -17.90
C PHE A 51 9.89 -3.61 -17.48
N LYS A 52 10.49 -4.42 -18.35
CA LYS A 52 10.68 -5.86 -18.13
C LYS A 52 11.36 -6.19 -16.79
N PRO A 53 12.45 -5.53 -16.37
CA PRO A 53 13.07 -5.83 -15.07
C PRO A 53 12.14 -5.61 -13.87
N VAL A 54 11.23 -4.63 -13.96
CA VAL A 54 10.24 -4.37 -12.91
C VAL A 54 9.18 -5.47 -12.91
N LYS A 55 8.66 -5.87 -14.07
CA LYS A 55 7.72 -6.98 -14.18
C LYS A 55 8.32 -8.29 -13.65
N ASP A 56 9.55 -8.61 -14.05
CA ASP A 56 10.27 -9.80 -13.58
C ASP A 56 10.50 -9.77 -12.06
N ARG A 57 10.79 -8.59 -11.50
CA ARG A 57 10.89 -8.42 -10.04
C ARG A 57 9.56 -8.70 -9.34
N LEU A 58 8.47 -8.15 -9.85
CA LEU A 58 7.14 -8.32 -9.26
C LEU A 58 6.66 -9.77 -9.37
N ALA A 59 6.87 -10.42 -10.52
CA ALA A 59 6.57 -11.84 -10.70
C ALA A 59 7.36 -12.70 -9.71
N TRP A 60 8.68 -12.47 -9.61
CA TRP A 60 9.51 -13.17 -8.63
C TRP A 60 9.03 -12.94 -7.18
N ASN A 61 8.65 -11.71 -6.81
CA ASN A 61 8.08 -11.43 -5.50
C ASN A 61 6.77 -12.20 -5.25
N TYR A 62 5.91 -12.33 -6.25
CA TYR A 62 4.69 -13.12 -6.14
C TYR A 62 5.02 -14.59 -5.84
N ASP A 63 5.95 -15.19 -6.55
CA ASP A 63 6.41 -16.56 -6.28
C ASP A 63 7.01 -16.68 -4.87
N GLN A 64 7.80 -15.68 -4.43
CA GLN A 64 8.35 -15.68 -3.08
C GLN A 64 7.28 -15.58 -2.00
N SER A 65 6.20 -14.84 -2.26
CA SER A 65 5.10 -14.66 -1.31
C SER A 65 4.33 -15.95 -1.02
N GLN A 66 4.34 -16.89 -1.98
CA GLN A 66 3.65 -18.17 -1.88
C GLN A 66 4.39 -19.18 -1.01
N ARG A 67 5.71 -19.05 -0.86
CA ARG A 67 6.53 -19.97 -0.06
C ARG A 67 6.14 -20.01 1.42
N ASP A 68 6.32 -21.16 2.05
CA ASP A 68 6.07 -21.36 3.48
C ASP A 68 7.05 -20.59 4.36
N ASP A 69 8.29 -20.40 3.88
CA ASP A 69 9.33 -19.66 4.59
C ASP A 69 9.26 -18.14 4.42
N PHE A 70 8.27 -17.63 3.68
CA PHE A 70 8.13 -16.20 3.37
C PHE A 70 8.16 -15.33 4.63
N VAL A 71 7.36 -15.68 5.64
CA VAL A 71 7.26 -14.94 6.90
C VAL A 71 8.61 -14.87 7.60
N LYS A 72 9.31 -16.01 7.72
CA LYS A 72 10.64 -16.08 8.35
C LYS A 72 11.65 -15.19 7.63
N ARG A 73 11.62 -15.20 6.29
CA ARG A 73 12.55 -14.41 5.45
C ARG A 73 12.29 -12.91 5.54
N VAL A 74 11.03 -12.48 5.52
CA VAL A 74 10.69 -11.05 5.70
C VAL A 74 11.11 -10.58 7.09
N ILE A 75 10.84 -11.34 8.15
CA ILE A 75 11.27 -11.00 9.52
C ILE A 75 12.79 -10.90 9.61
N ALA A 76 13.52 -11.83 8.98
CA ALA A 76 14.98 -11.79 8.95
C ALA A 76 15.51 -10.52 8.26
N GLU A 77 14.92 -10.12 7.13
CA GLU A 77 15.28 -8.88 6.45
C GLU A 77 14.87 -7.62 7.21
N VAL A 78 13.72 -7.62 7.88
CA VAL A 78 13.30 -6.52 8.75
C VAL A 78 14.36 -6.26 9.82
N ARG A 79 14.88 -7.32 10.44
CA ARG A 79 15.89 -7.24 11.50
C ARG A 79 17.25 -6.84 10.95
N SER A 80 17.73 -7.51 9.90
CA SER A 80 19.08 -7.28 9.37
C SER A 80 19.23 -5.91 8.70
N LYS A 81 18.16 -5.38 8.09
CA LYS A 81 18.15 -4.05 7.47
C LYS A 81 17.77 -2.92 8.43
N GLY A 82 17.46 -3.23 9.70
CA GLY A 82 17.03 -2.22 10.68
C GLY A 82 15.79 -1.45 10.23
N VAL A 83 14.79 -2.14 9.66
CA VAL A 83 13.60 -1.49 9.09
C VAL A 83 12.81 -0.77 10.19
N ILE A 84 12.58 0.53 10.00
CA ILE A 84 11.77 1.35 10.94
C ILE A 84 10.33 1.48 10.45
N VAL A 85 10.13 1.72 9.16
CA VAL A 85 8.82 1.85 8.52
C VAL A 85 8.75 0.92 7.31
N LEU A 86 7.67 0.15 7.23
CA LEU A 86 7.42 -0.79 6.14
C LEU A 86 6.03 -0.56 5.56
N ARG A 87 5.96 -0.24 4.27
CA ARG A 87 4.72 -0.23 3.51
C ARG A 87 4.48 -1.59 2.87
N ALA A 88 3.41 -2.28 3.24
CA ALA A 88 2.98 -3.42 2.43
C ALA A 88 2.36 -2.87 1.15
N HIS A 89 2.96 -3.22 0.02
CA HIS A 89 2.51 -2.92 -1.35
C HIS A 89 2.53 -1.43 -1.74
N CYS A 90 3.53 -1.06 -2.54
CA CYS A 90 3.41 0.01 -3.54
C CYS A 90 2.77 -0.48 -4.83
N SER A 91 2.73 -1.77 -5.11
CA SER A 91 1.93 -2.35 -6.18
C SER A 91 1.41 -3.73 -5.78
N GLY A 92 0.27 -4.12 -6.37
CA GLY A 92 -0.46 -5.32 -5.96
C GLY A 92 -1.26 -5.10 -4.68
N ASP A 93 -1.85 -6.17 -4.17
CA ASP A 93 -2.67 -6.15 -2.96
C ASP A 93 -2.58 -7.53 -2.24
N LEU A 94 -3.33 -7.69 -1.15
CA LEU A 94 -3.54 -8.95 -0.47
C LEU A 94 -4.39 -9.88 -1.33
N TYR A 95 -3.75 -10.80 -2.06
CA TYR A 95 -4.43 -11.64 -3.04
C TYR A 95 -5.16 -12.87 -2.47
N SER A 96 -4.96 -13.20 -1.20
CA SER A 96 -5.61 -14.33 -0.52
C SER A 96 -5.59 -14.14 0.99
N LYS A 97 -6.48 -14.86 1.69
CA LYS A 97 -6.50 -14.93 3.17
C LYS A 97 -5.15 -15.41 3.72
N ALA A 98 -4.61 -16.51 3.18
CA ALA A 98 -3.33 -17.06 3.61
C ALA A 98 -2.18 -16.03 3.47
N TYR A 99 -2.17 -15.22 2.41
CA TYR A 99 -1.17 -14.16 2.26
C TYR A 99 -1.41 -12.97 3.20
N ALA A 100 -2.66 -12.62 3.48
CA ALA A 100 -2.97 -11.63 4.52
C ALA A 100 -2.50 -12.10 5.90
N GLU A 101 -2.72 -13.38 6.25
CA GLU A 101 -2.26 -13.97 7.51
C GLU A 101 -0.73 -13.97 7.63
N LYS A 102 -0.01 -14.19 6.51
CA LYS A 102 1.45 -14.03 6.47
C LYS A 102 1.87 -12.60 6.88
N TRP A 103 1.21 -11.57 6.36
CA TRP A 103 1.48 -10.18 6.76
C TRP A 103 1.13 -9.90 8.21
N LEU A 104 0.00 -10.42 8.70
CA LEU A 104 -0.40 -10.29 10.10
C LEU A 104 0.65 -10.91 11.03
N ALA A 105 1.17 -12.08 10.68
CA ALA A 105 2.24 -12.76 11.41
C ALA A 105 3.54 -11.92 11.43
N ILE A 106 3.92 -11.33 10.30
CA ILE A 106 5.08 -10.42 10.21
C ILE A 106 4.88 -9.20 11.13
N MET A 107 3.70 -8.57 11.10
CA MET A 107 3.40 -7.39 11.92
C MET A 107 3.46 -7.71 13.42
N ARG A 108 2.94 -8.87 13.83
CA ARG A 108 3.00 -9.36 15.21
C ARG A 108 4.44 -9.65 15.67
N ALA A 109 5.26 -10.23 14.80
CA ALA A 109 6.64 -10.59 15.10
C ALA A 109 7.61 -9.38 15.12
N CYS A 110 7.19 -8.24 14.58
CA CYS A 110 8.02 -7.03 14.44
C CYS A 110 7.36 -5.79 15.08
N PRO A 111 7.04 -5.79 16.39
CA PRO A 111 6.25 -4.73 17.03
C PRO A 111 6.94 -3.35 17.08
N LYS A 112 8.25 -3.29 16.85
CA LYS A 112 9.02 -2.04 16.78
C LYS A 112 8.92 -1.34 15.43
N VAL A 113 8.45 -2.03 14.38
CA VAL A 113 8.31 -1.49 13.03
C VAL A 113 6.95 -0.82 12.87
N ARG A 114 6.89 0.33 12.22
CA ARG A 114 5.63 0.95 11.78
C ARG A 114 5.21 0.36 10.44
N PHE A 115 4.07 -0.31 10.41
CA PHE A 115 3.49 -0.87 9.21
C PHE A 115 2.36 0.02 8.69
N TYR A 116 2.23 0.12 7.38
CA TYR A 116 1.02 0.66 6.78
C TYR A 116 0.76 0.06 5.41
N LEU A 117 -0.51 0.01 5.01
CA LEU A 117 -0.90 -0.44 3.69
C LEU A 117 -2.22 0.17 3.25
N TYR A 118 -2.41 0.21 1.94
CA TYR A 118 -3.67 0.55 1.29
C TYR A 118 -4.17 -0.71 0.61
N THR A 119 -5.41 -1.08 0.87
CA THR A 119 -5.98 -2.30 0.32
C THR A 119 -7.40 -2.07 -0.15
N ARG A 120 -7.78 -2.70 -1.26
CA ARG A 120 -9.19 -2.89 -1.64
C ARG A 120 -9.67 -4.29 -1.32
N SER A 121 -8.78 -5.16 -0.85
CA SER A 121 -9.08 -6.53 -0.45
C SER A 121 -9.94 -6.62 0.81
N HIS A 122 -10.28 -5.48 1.45
CA HIS A 122 -11.37 -5.41 2.43
C HIS A 122 -12.73 -5.82 1.86
N ARG A 123 -12.88 -5.79 0.52
CA ARG A 123 -14.06 -6.29 -0.20
C ARG A 123 -14.10 -7.81 -0.37
N ILE A 124 -13.09 -8.52 0.13
CA ILE A 124 -13.00 -9.98 0.05
C ILE A 124 -13.31 -10.53 1.43
N ASP A 125 -14.40 -11.27 1.54
CA ASP A 125 -14.97 -11.74 2.81
C ASP A 125 -13.96 -12.48 3.68
N ASP A 126 -13.12 -13.32 3.07
CA ASP A 126 -12.10 -14.08 3.79
C ASP A 126 -10.89 -13.25 4.25
N ILE A 127 -10.66 -12.08 3.64
CA ILE A 127 -9.52 -11.20 3.95
C ILE A 127 -9.93 -10.12 4.96
N ALA A 128 -11.19 -9.68 4.93
CA ALA A 128 -11.69 -8.62 5.80
C ALA A 128 -11.47 -8.86 7.31
N PRO A 129 -11.70 -10.07 7.87
CA PRO A 129 -11.39 -10.36 9.27
C PRO A 129 -9.90 -10.19 9.61
N VAL A 130 -9.00 -10.63 8.73
CA VAL A 130 -7.55 -10.52 8.93
C VAL A 130 -7.13 -9.04 8.94
N LEU A 131 -7.75 -8.21 8.10
CA LEU A 131 -7.52 -6.77 8.09
C LEU A 131 -8.02 -6.09 9.38
N ALA A 132 -9.16 -6.54 9.92
CA ALA A 132 -9.66 -6.06 11.20
C ALA A 132 -8.67 -6.39 12.34
N GLU A 133 -8.08 -7.59 12.35
CA GLU A 133 -7.02 -7.95 13.30
C GLU A 133 -5.76 -7.10 13.13
N MET A 134 -5.32 -6.85 11.88
CA MET A 134 -4.19 -5.98 11.61
C MET A 134 -4.44 -4.56 12.15
N ALA A 135 -5.66 -4.04 12.02
CA ALA A 135 -6.03 -2.70 12.48
C ALA A 135 -5.99 -2.53 14.00
N GLN A 136 -6.09 -3.62 14.77
CA GLN A 136 -5.91 -3.59 16.23
C GLN A 136 -4.44 -3.48 16.67
N LEU A 137 -3.49 -3.72 15.76
CA LEU A 137 -2.07 -3.61 16.09
C LEU A 137 -1.67 -2.13 16.14
N ARG A 138 -1.25 -1.64 17.31
CA ARG A 138 -0.83 -0.24 17.52
C ARG A 138 0.22 0.24 16.52
N GLN A 139 1.10 -0.67 16.09
CA GLN A 139 2.18 -0.41 15.14
C GLN A 139 1.75 -0.48 13.66
N ALA A 140 0.50 -0.83 13.36
CA ALA A 140 -0.03 -0.90 12.00
C ALA A 140 -1.05 0.22 11.72
N ARG A 141 -1.08 0.68 10.46
CA ARG A 141 -2.10 1.59 9.93
C ARG A 141 -2.72 0.98 8.68
N ILE A 142 -3.98 0.58 8.80
CA ILE A 142 -4.71 -0.08 7.72
C ILE A 142 -5.62 0.94 7.06
N TRP A 143 -5.39 1.16 5.77
CA TRP A 143 -6.17 2.09 4.96
C TRP A 143 -7.04 1.31 3.98
N TYR A 144 -8.35 1.38 4.15
CA TYR A 144 -9.28 0.89 3.16
C TYR A 144 -9.29 1.88 1.99
N SER A 145 -8.81 1.40 0.84
CA SER A 145 -8.86 2.16 -0.39
C SER A 145 -10.27 2.06 -0.97
N ILE A 146 -10.85 3.20 -1.27
CA ILE A 146 -12.19 3.33 -1.83
C ILE A 146 -12.18 4.28 -3.04
N ASP A 147 -13.23 4.26 -3.84
CA ASP A 147 -13.53 5.21 -4.93
C ASP A 147 -15.04 5.26 -5.18
N GLY A 148 -15.46 6.00 -6.21
CA GLY A 148 -16.86 6.13 -6.58
C GLY A 148 -17.55 4.80 -6.90
N ASP A 149 -16.81 3.78 -7.37
CA ASP A 149 -17.39 2.46 -7.63
C ASP A 149 -17.61 1.64 -6.35
N THR A 150 -16.67 1.72 -5.39
CA THR A 150 -16.76 0.91 -4.18
C THR A 150 -17.60 1.55 -3.08
N GLY A 151 -17.68 2.88 -3.06
CA GLY A 151 -18.28 3.63 -1.97
C GLY A 151 -17.59 3.41 -0.61
N VAL A 152 -18.26 3.85 0.45
CA VAL A 152 -17.85 3.61 1.85
C VAL A 152 -18.40 2.24 2.29
N PRO A 153 -17.59 1.35 2.89
CA PRO A 153 -18.08 0.08 3.40
C PRO A 153 -19.14 0.26 4.48
N ALA A 154 -20.12 -0.66 4.53
CA ALA A 154 -21.20 -0.63 5.52
C ALA A 154 -20.71 -0.69 6.98
N SER A 155 -19.55 -1.32 7.21
CA SER A 155 -18.90 -1.40 8.51
C SER A 155 -17.40 -1.13 8.38
N ILE A 156 -16.87 -0.29 9.24
CA ILE A 156 -15.44 0.04 9.31
C ILE A 156 -14.91 -0.48 10.64
N PRO A 157 -14.02 -1.48 10.65
CA PRO A 157 -13.43 -1.98 11.89
C PRO A 157 -12.69 -0.87 12.67
N PRO A 158 -12.68 -0.90 14.01
CA PRO A 158 -11.91 0.06 14.80
C PRO A 158 -10.44 0.11 14.38
N GLY A 159 -9.89 1.33 14.23
CA GLY A 159 -8.50 1.54 13.82
C GLY A 159 -8.25 1.54 12.31
N VAL A 160 -9.25 1.22 11.48
CA VAL A 160 -9.19 1.39 10.02
C VAL A 160 -9.43 2.85 9.65
N ARG A 161 -8.68 3.32 8.64
CA ARG A 161 -8.85 4.65 8.01
C ARG A 161 -9.27 4.51 6.55
N LEU A 162 -9.92 5.52 6.00
CA LEU A 162 -10.42 5.54 4.63
C LEU A 162 -9.54 6.40 3.71
N ALA A 163 -9.10 5.82 2.61
CA ALA A 163 -8.33 6.49 1.57
C ALA A 163 -9.08 6.48 0.24
N TYR A 164 -9.58 7.63 -0.19
CA TYR A 164 -10.39 7.75 -1.40
C TYR A 164 -9.55 8.11 -2.62
N LEU A 165 -9.74 7.38 -3.72
CA LEU A 165 -9.14 7.67 -5.02
C LEU A 165 -10.12 8.47 -5.88
N GLN A 166 -9.86 9.76 -6.01
CA GLN A 166 -10.62 10.67 -6.87
C GLN A 166 -10.18 10.56 -8.32
N VAL A 167 -11.12 10.25 -9.22
CA VAL A 167 -10.88 10.16 -10.66
C VAL A 167 -11.64 11.21 -11.48
N GLY A 168 -12.81 11.64 -11.01
CA GLY A 168 -13.62 12.74 -11.53
C GLY A 168 -13.45 14.05 -10.76
N GLU A 169 -13.79 15.17 -11.39
CA GLU A 169 -13.63 16.51 -10.80
C GLU A 169 -14.71 16.83 -9.77
N ASP A 170 -15.91 16.30 -9.96
CA ASP A 170 -17.09 16.59 -9.15
C ASP A 170 -17.27 15.59 -7.99
N GLU A 171 -16.38 14.62 -7.87
CA GLU A 171 -16.38 13.67 -6.76
C GLU A 171 -16.00 14.37 -5.45
N GLN A 172 -16.95 14.49 -4.53
CA GLN A 172 -16.77 15.06 -3.19
C GLN A 172 -17.10 14.01 -2.13
N PRO A 173 -16.12 13.19 -1.71
CA PRO A 173 -16.38 12.17 -0.71
C PRO A 173 -16.53 12.80 0.67
N GLU A 174 -17.64 12.52 1.36
CA GLU A 174 -17.98 13.13 2.65
C GLU A 174 -17.23 12.49 3.84
N LEU A 175 -16.90 11.20 3.77
CA LEU A 175 -16.32 10.42 4.87
C LEU A 175 -14.97 9.80 4.48
N VAL A 176 -13.90 10.60 4.51
CA VAL A 176 -12.55 10.16 4.14
C VAL A 176 -11.46 10.76 5.03
N ASP A 177 -10.48 9.95 5.40
CA ASP A 177 -9.30 10.40 6.15
C ASP A 177 -8.18 10.91 5.23
N LEU A 178 -8.15 10.41 3.99
CA LEU A 178 -7.14 10.76 3.01
C LEU A 178 -7.72 10.73 1.58
N LEU A 179 -7.42 11.77 0.81
CA LEU A 179 -7.78 11.89 -0.59
C LEU A 179 -6.53 11.72 -1.47
N PHE A 180 -6.60 10.77 -2.41
CA PHE A 180 -5.67 10.62 -3.52
C PHE A 180 -6.31 11.12 -4.80
N ARG A 181 -5.49 11.65 -5.70
CA ARG A 181 -5.94 12.18 -6.99
C ARG A 181 -5.10 11.64 -8.12
N VAL A 182 -5.77 11.22 -9.17
CA VAL A 182 -5.12 10.92 -10.45
C VAL A 182 -4.35 12.15 -10.95
N ARG A 183 -3.25 11.93 -11.68
CA ARG A 183 -2.29 12.98 -12.05
C ARG A 183 -2.93 14.21 -12.71
N ARG A 184 -3.96 14.01 -13.54
CA ARG A 184 -4.68 15.09 -14.24
C ARG A 184 -5.37 16.08 -13.29
N LEU A 185 -5.81 15.63 -12.11
CA LEU A 185 -6.55 16.44 -11.13
C LEU A 185 -5.65 17.19 -10.14
N ARG A 186 -4.34 16.93 -10.12
CA ARG A 186 -3.44 17.43 -9.06
C ARG A 186 -3.21 18.94 -9.05
N LYS A 187 -3.55 19.62 -10.15
CA LYS A 187 -3.38 21.08 -10.28
C LYS A 187 -4.45 21.88 -9.54
N LYS A 188 -5.61 21.28 -9.21
CA LYS A 188 -6.72 21.97 -8.54
C LYS A 188 -6.44 22.16 -7.04
N ARG A 189 -6.89 23.27 -6.47
CA ARG A 189 -6.80 23.56 -5.02
C ARG A 189 -7.98 22.94 -4.29
N ILE A 190 -7.67 22.12 -3.28
CA ILE A 190 -8.58 21.52 -2.29
C ILE A 190 -7.87 21.69 -0.94
N PRO A 191 -8.58 21.77 0.20
CA PRO A 191 -7.95 21.76 1.51
C PRO A 191 -6.92 20.62 1.65
N LEU A 192 -5.67 20.98 1.95
CA LEU A 192 -4.55 20.04 2.05
C LEU A 192 -4.70 19.06 3.24
N SER A 193 -5.58 19.36 4.19
CA SER A 193 -5.85 18.53 5.37
C SER A 193 -6.38 17.15 5.01
N VAL A 194 -7.16 17.02 3.94
CA VAL A 194 -7.67 15.72 3.45
C VAL A 194 -6.78 15.20 2.32
N LEU A 195 -6.25 16.08 1.48
CA LEU A 195 -5.42 15.69 0.34
C LEU A 195 -4.06 15.07 0.77
N CYS A 196 -3.63 14.02 0.08
CA CYS A 196 -2.27 13.52 0.18
C CYS A 196 -1.28 14.64 -0.20
N PRO A 197 -0.35 15.05 0.68
CA PRO A 197 0.55 16.16 0.40
C PRO A 197 1.41 15.98 -0.87
N ASN A 198 1.81 14.74 -1.18
CA ASN A 198 2.53 14.38 -2.42
C ASN A 198 1.66 14.49 -3.69
N GLU A 199 0.33 14.57 -3.56
CA GLU A 199 -0.62 14.69 -4.68
C GLU A 199 -1.30 16.07 -4.73
N GLY A 200 -0.74 17.01 -3.96
CA GLY A 200 -1.03 18.43 -4.00
C GLY A 200 -0.50 19.14 -5.25
N PRO A 201 -0.75 20.45 -5.35
CA PRO A 201 -0.18 21.29 -6.40
C PRO A 201 1.35 21.18 -6.45
N SER A 202 1.92 21.21 -7.66
CA SER A 202 3.32 20.87 -7.92
C SER A 202 4.33 21.64 -7.08
N GLU A 203 4.09 22.91 -6.79
CA GLU A 203 5.01 23.74 -5.98
C GLU A 203 5.13 23.23 -4.54
N LYS A 204 4.05 22.70 -3.96
CA LYS A 204 4.03 22.16 -2.59
C LYS A 204 4.35 20.66 -2.53
N ALA A 205 4.26 19.95 -3.66
CA ALA A 205 4.42 18.50 -3.73
C ALA A 205 5.81 18.02 -4.17
N LYS A 206 6.64 18.90 -4.75
CA LYS A 206 7.95 18.52 -5.34
C LYS A 206 8.89 17.81 -4.36
N ASP A 207 8.90 18.25 -3.11
CA ASP A 207 9.83 17.73 -2.09
C ASP A 207 9.15 16.85 -1.03
N VAL A 208 7.86 16.54 -1.23
CA VAL A 208 7.07 15.77 -0.27
C VAL A 208 7.11 14.30 -0.63
N ASN A 209 7.38 13.44 0.35
CA ASN A 209 7.31 11.99 0.23
C ASN A 209 6.73 11.37 1.52
N CYS A 210 6.39 10.09 1.50
CA CYS A 210 5.82 9.44 2.69
C CYS A 210 6.78 9.41 3.89
N GLY A 211 8.10 9.39 3.64
CA GLY A 211 9.13 9.42 4.68
C GLY A 211 9.16 10.73 5.46
N ASN A 212 8.95 11.88 4.80
CA ASN A 212 8.96 13.17 5.47
C ASN A 212 7.58 13.61 5.99
N CYS A 213 6.48 13.27 5.31
CA CYS A 213 5.15 13.73 5.71
C CYS A 213 4.49 12.87 6.79
N ARG A 214 4.86 11.58 6.90
CA ARG A 214 4.49 10.61 7.95
C ARG A 214 3.01 10.31 8.19
N LYS A 215 2.10 11.09 7.58
CA LYS A 215 0.64 11.03 7.73
C LYS A 215 0.01 9.65 7.65
N CYS A 216 0.63 8.74 6.90
CA CYS A 216 0.07 7.43 6.58
C CYS A 216 0.45 6.32 7.57
N TRP A 217 1.50 6.52 8.36
CA TRP A 217 2.11 5.47 9.20
C TRP A 217 2.37 5.90 10.66
N GLU A 218 2.32 7.20 10.94
CA GLU A 218 2.31 7.75 12.30
C GLU A 218 0.92 7.60 12.94
#